data_AF-A0A3R7VWB0-F1
#
_entry.id   AF-A0A3R7VWB0-F1
#
_cell.length_a   1.000
_cell.length_b   1.000
_cell.length_c   1.000
_cell.angle_alpha   90.00
_cell.angle_beta   90.00
_cell.angle_gamma   90.00
#
_symmetry.space_group_name_H-M   'P 1'
#
loop_
_entity.id
_entity.type
_entity.pdbx_description
1 polymer ?
#
loop_
_entity_poly.entity_id
_entity_poly.type
_entity_poly.pdbx_seq_one_letter_code
_entity_poly.pdbx_strand_id
1 'polypeptide(L)'
;MKSVRSVEENRRAYHAEATLNSVHRASLTVPAFAGTEAEISFLNHFLIKRGYKQVGCRITAIDYEGKRIESRLHVIDEPRVYRIPLSGMVEAEVATWMVEFFSANNLYIPFPAVMVNHIGDGFINTVHAYNRVLNDVFEEDTVNGVQVCEASIDVKIDDDTDTFAMFTTGPQHCSGTIEVTFDHEEGGQFKQFLEVSQPRFTNNVIRLRELFPSAPAGSGNLFVRQPEQAMFYGRMLTGQIKANGAFSANHSYYDSSQVSEYWGDPRESLRLYPLLPGLRASARIYPIVSPSTLRITIDVFNDRGSLLETFAAGELTSPGARHLDIDVTALVENAQLGDRCKTWALRAVPIEGNTPTRIAHQAVYGDIERPDTLESSISVGLLNPNIFTPEGKTGMGWGQLPVGAEIDSWLGVVLAKPDGNDDKLQLRIYDVDGLVTKFEQNLPAGGAAIFSPDDLRGIAAGRRDADSLAMLWFEARTTRPDVQAVVVSRHAKTGHCSGEHNF
;
A
#
# COMPACT_ATOMS: atom_id res chain seq x y z
N MET A 1 4.81 17.43 -0.87
CA MET A 1 4.90 16.37 -1.88
C MET A 1 5.95 16.73 -2.93
N LYS A 2 7.01 15.93 -3.04
CA LYS A 2 8.01 16.06 -4.12
C LYS A 2 7.43 15.60 -5.46
N SER A 3 7.72 16.29 -6.58
CA SER A 3 7.24 15.94 -7.93
C SER A 3 7.83 14.62 -8.45
N VAL A 4 7.12 13.90 -9.33
CA VAL A 4 7.63 12.61 -9.88
C VAL A 4 8.87 12.82 -10.72
N ARG A 5 8.90 13.86 -11.56
CA ARG A 5 10.07 14.20 -12.38
C ARG A 5 11.30 14.42 -11.51
N SER A 6 11.17 15.12 -10.38
CA SER A 6 12.28 15.28 -9.43
C SER A 6 12.68 13.95 -8.79
N VAL A 7 11.73 13.07 -8.46
CA VAL A 7 12.03 11.71 -7.98
C VAL A 7 12.84 10.92 -9.01
N GLU A 8 12.47 11.01 -10.30
CA GLU A 8 13.17 10.33 -11.39
C GLU A 8 14.56 10.91 -11.66
N GLU A 9 14.74 12.22 -11.58
CA GLU A 9 16.06 12.88 -11.64
C GLU A 9 16.98 12.38 -10.53
N ASN A 10 16.48 12.32 -9.29
CA ASN A 10 17.25 11.78 -8.18
C ASN A 10 17.58 10.29 -8.37
N ARG A 11 16.64 9.50 -8.89
CA ARG A 11 16.87 8.08 -9.20
C ARG A 11 17.99 7.90 -10.23
N ARG A 12 18.03 8.74 -11.27
CA ARG A 12 19.11 8.75 -12.28
C ARG A 12 20.45 9.15 -11.65
N ALA A 13 20.46 10.20 -10.83
CA ALA A 13 21.66 10.67 -10.15
C ALA A 13 22.24 9.61 -9.20
N TYR A 14 21.41 8.98 -8.35
CA TYR A 14 21.85 7.90 -7.45
C TYR A 14 22.37 6.67 -8.18
N HIS A 15 21.79 6.35 -9.34
CA HIS A 15 22.29 5.25 -10.16
C HIS A 15 23.67 5.57 -10.76
N ALA A 16 23.92 6.83 -11.10
CA ALA A 16 25.22 7.27 -11.61
C ALA A 16 26.27 7.40 -10.48
N GLU A 17 25.87 7.90 -9.31
CA GLU A 17 26.74 8.12 -8.15
C GLU A 17 26.04 7.71 -6.85
N ALA A 18 26.31 6.48 -6.41
CA ALA A 18 25.67 5.86 -5.24
C ALA A 18 26.00 6.54 -3.89
N THR A 19 27.03 7.40 -3.85
CA THR A 19 27.45 8.15 -2.67
C THR A 19 26.81 9.52 -2.54
N LEU A 20 26.13 10.00 -3.58
CA LEU A 20 25.41 11.26 -3.54
C LEU A 20 24.29 11.19 -2.48
N ASN A 21 24.07 12.27 -1.73
CA ASN A 21 22.99 12.45 -0.74
C ASN A 21 22.66 11.17 0.06
N SER A 22 23.68 10.56 0.68
CA SER A 22 23.54 9.25 1.29
C SER A 22 22.55 9.24 2.46
N VAL A 23 21.78 8.15 2.56
CA VAL A 23 20.76 7.96 3.59
C VAL A 23 21.27 6.93 4.59
N HIS A 24 21.43 7.32 5.86
CA HIS A 24 21.92 6.41 6.92
C HIS A 24 20.87 6.09 7.99
N ARG A 25 19.69 6.70 7.86
CA ARG A 25 18.54 6.50 8.72
C ARG A 25 17.29 6.30 7.86
N ALA A 26 16.54 5.25 8.14
CA ALA A 26 15.18 5.06 7.65
C ALA A 26 14.25 4.97 8.85
N SER A 27 13.02 5.46 8.74
CA SER A 27 12.09 5.39 9.87
C SER A 27 10.64 5.23 9.43
N LEU A 28 9.81 4.81 10.37
CA LEU A 28 8.36 4.87 10.31
C LEU A 28 7.80 5.07 11.71
N THR A 29 6.53 5.47 11.80
CA THR A 29 5.76 5.43 13.04
C THR A 29 4.62 4.43 12.91
N VAL A 30 4.35 3.71 13.98
CA VAL A 30 3.28 2.72 14.06
C VAL A 30 2.31 3.19 15.14
N PRO A 31 1.13 3.69 14.79
CA PRO A 31 0.14 4.11 15.76
C PRO A 31 -0.47 2.89 16.45
N ALA A 32 -0.72 2.99 17.76
CA ALA A 32 -1.63 2.08 18.43
C ALA A 32 -3.05 2.30 17.91
N PHE A 33 -3.80 1.22 17.77
CA PHE A 33 -5.20 1.25 17.37
C PHE A 33 -6.00 0.46 18.40
N ALA A 34 -7.00 1.09 19.01
CA ALA A 34 -7.80 0.49 20.07
C ALA A 34 -8.42 -0.85 19.62
N GLY A 35 -8.35 -1.87 20.48
CA GLY A 35 -8.88 -3.20 20.17
C GLY A 35 -7.98 -4.05 19.25
N THR A 36 -6.74 -3.64 19.00
CA THR A 36 -5.79 -4.41 18.19
C THR A 36 -4.43 -4.59 18.86
N GLU A 37 -3.78 -5.70 18.51
CA GLU A 37 -2.36 -5.94 18.74
C GLU A 37 -1.57 -5.39 17.55
N ALA A 38 -0.62 -4.49 17.83
CA ALA A 38 0.28 -3.93 16.84
C ALA A 38 1.56 -4.77 16.73
N GLU A 39 1.98 -5.04 15.50
CA GLU A 39 3.19 -5.78 15.18
C GLU A 39 3.85 -5.17 13.93
N ILE A 40 5.18 -5.25 13.86
CA ILE A 40 5.89 -5.07 12.59
C ILE A 40 6.51 -6.37 12.12
N SER A 41 6.57 -6.55 10.81
CA SER A 41 7.40 -7.60 10.23
C SER A 41 8.14 -7.15 8.98
N PHE A 42 9.31 -7.74 8.75
CA PHE A 42 10.12 -7.51 7.55
C PHE A 42 11.11 -8.64 7.29
N LEU A 43 11.33 -8.96 6.03
CA LEU A 43 12.49 -9.73 5.60
C LEU A 43 13.74 -8.84 5.69
N ASN A 44 14.89 -9.40 6.11
CA ASN A 44 16.18 -8.71 6.08
C ASN A 44 16.68 -8.43 4.64
N HIS A 45 15.99 -7.52 3.98
CA HIS A 45 16.28 -7.06 2.64
C HIS A 45 17.58 -6.24 2.60
N PHE A 46 18.05 -5.68 3.72
CA PHE A 46 19.35 -5.02 3.79
C PHE A 46 20.48 -6.00 3.47
N LEU A 47 20.45 -7.18 4.09
CA LEU A 47 21.41 -8.25 3.78
C LEU A 47 21.13 -8.86 2.40
N ILE A 48 19.89 -9.27 2.14
CA ILE A 48 19.53 -10.04 0.93
C ILE A 48 19.70 -9.24 -0.37
N LYS A 49 19.32 -7.96 -0.37
CA LYS A 49 19.40 -7.10 -1.57
C LYS A 49 20.74 -6.37 -1.67
N ARG A 50 21.34 -5.97 -0.54
CA ARG A 50 22.49 -5.04 -0.54
C ARG A 50 23.75 -5.59 0.14
N GLY A 51 23.70 -6.77 0.75
CA GLY A 51 24.85 -7.37 1.42
C GLY A 51 25.22 -6.70 2.74
N TYR A 52 24.34 -5.90 3.35
CA TYR A 52 24.62 -5.23 4.62
C TYR A 52 24.50 -6.23 5.77
N LYS A 53 25.64 -6.52 6.39
CA LYS A 53 25.78 -7.55 7.43
C LYS A 53 25.14 -7.17 8.76
N GLN A 54 24.96 -5.88 9.00
CA GLN A 54 24.43 -5.39 10.27
C GLN A 54 23.71 -4.07 10.05
N VAL A 55 22.45 -4.02 10.47
CA VAL A 55 21.63 -2.82 10.57
C VAL A 55 21.02 -2.77 11.97
N GLY A 56 21.06 -1.62 12.63
CA GLY A 56 20.41 -1.44 13.93
C GLY A 56 18.97 -1.02 13.74
N CYS A 57 18.01 -1.74 14.32
CA CYS A 57 16.60 -1.37 14.37
C CYS A 57 16.26 -0.91 15.80
N ARG A 58 16.05 0.38 16.00
CA ARG A 58 15.63 0.96 17.28
C ARG A 58 14.13 1.17 17.26
N ILE A 59 13.45 0.63 18.27
CA ILE A 59 12.01 0.82 18.48
C ILE A 59 11.84 1.63 19.76
N THR A 60 11.00 2.66 19.72
CA THR A 60 10.75 3.56 20.85
C THR A 60 9.25 3.64 21.08
N ALA A 61 8.79 3.19 22.25
CA ALA A 61 7.41 3.34 22.68
C ALA A 61 7.19 4.76 23.25
N ILE A 62 6.10 5.41 22.85
CA ILE A 62 5.79 6.81 23.17
C ILE A 62 4.36 6.89 23.72
N ASP A 63 4.18 7.57 24.84
CA ASP A 63 2.87 7.73 25.50
C ASP A 63 2.00 8.82 24.84
N TYR A 64 0.78 8.97 25.34
CA TYR A 64 -0.19 9.98 24.88
C TYR A 64 0.19 11.43 25.23
N GLU A 65 1.25 11.66 26.02
CA GLU A 65 1.83 12.99 26.26
C GLU A 65 3.02 13.29 25.33
N GLY A 66 3.34 12.36 24.41
CA GLY A 66 4.48 12.48 23.50
C GLY A 66 5.84 12.27 24.18
N LYS A 67 5.86 11.60 25.34
CA LYS A 67 7.07 11.25 26.08
C LYS A 67 7.49 9.81 25.76
N ARG A 68 8.80 9.61 25.69
CA ARG A 68 9.37 8.27 25.53
C ARG A 68 9.13 7.47 26.80
N ILE A 69 8.56 6.28 26.64
CA ILE A 69 8.42 5.27 27.70
C ILE A 69 9.71 4.44 27.77
N GLU A 70 10.01 3.69 26.71
CA GLU A 70 11.19 2.82 26.60
C GLU A 70 11.71 2.81 25.15
N SER A 71 12.99 2.49 24.96
CA SER A 71 13.55 2.22 23.63
C SER A 71 14.42 0.97 23.64
N ARG A 72 14.23 0.08 22.65
CA ARG A 72 14.94 -1.18 22.49
C ARG A 72 15.68 -1.20 21.15
N LEU A 73 16.90 -1.74 21.16
CA LEU A 73 17.70 -1.94 19.97
C LEU A 73 17.68 -3.42 19.59
N HIS A 74 17.32 -3.69 18.35
CA HIS A 74 17.37 -4.99 17.71
C HIS A 74 18.47 -4.98 16.63
N VAL A 75 19.28 -6.03 16.58
CA VAL A 75 20.29 -6.20 15.54
C VAL A 75 19.70 -7.01 14.40
N ILE A 76 19.86 -6.50 13.18
CA ILE A 76 19.38 -7.12 11.94
C ILE A 76 20.59 -7.61 11.14
N ASP A 77 20.83 -8.91 11.15
CA ASP A 77 22.07 -9.56 10.72
C ASP A 77 21.88 -10.93 10.03
N GLU A 78 20.68 -11.50 10.05
CA GLU A 78 20.39 -12.80 9.47
C GLU A 78 19.38 -12.71 8.30
N PRO A 79 19.47 -13.57 7.27
CA PRO A 79 18.57 -13.57 6.12
C PRO A 79 17.24 -14.28 6.45
N ARG A 80 16.49 -13.73 7.40
CA ARG A 80 15.22 -14.26 7.91
C ARG A 80 14.18 -13.15 8.08
N VAL A 81 12.97 -13.56 8.44
CA VAL A 81 11.91 -12.64 8.83
C VAL A 81 12.14 -12.17 10.26
N TYR A 82 12.13 -10.86 10.44
CA TYR A 82 12.06 -10.22 11.75
C TYR A 82 10.60 -9.88 12.01
N ARG A 83 9.99 -10.60 12.94
CA ARG A 83 8.62 -10.38 13.43
C ARG A 83 8.73 -9.84 14.85
N ILE A 84 8.28 -8.61 15.08
CA ILE A 84 8.46 -7.91 16.35
C ILE A 84 7.10 -7.40 16.83
N PRO A 85 6.50 -8.06 17.85
CA PRO A 85 5.34 -7.54 18.55
C PRO A 85 5.67 -6.18 19.17
N LEU A 86 4.79 -5.19 18.94
CA LEU A 86 4.91 -3.85 19.50
C LEU A 86 4.00 -3.69 20.72
N SER A 87 2.76 -4.17 20.61
CA SER A 87 1.89 -4.35 21.76
C SER A 87 2.50 -5.33 22.76
N GLY A 88 2.36 -5.04 24.05
CA GLY A 88 3.00 -5.80 25.13
C GLY A 88 4.52 -5.60 25.25
N MET A 89 5.16 -4.76 24.41
CA MET A 89 6.58 -4.43 24.58
C MET A 89 6.86 -3.74 25.91
N VAL A 90 5.94 -2.87 26.34
CA VAL A 90 5.95 -2.14 27.61
C VAL A 90 4.60 -2.33 28.32
N GLU A 91 4.57 -2.19 29.65
CA GLU A 91 3.33 -2.31 30.43
C GLU A 91 2.44 -1.05 30.35
N ALA A 92 3.03 0.10 30.07
CA ALA A 92 2.32 1.37 29.97
C ALA A 92 1.56 1.51 28.64
N GLU A 93 0.48 2.30 28.65
CA GLU A 93 -0.25 2.63 27.43
C GLU A 93 0.62 3.38 26.42
N VAL A 94 0.61 2.92 25.17
CA VAL A 94 1.41 3.48 24.08
C VAL A 94 0.48 4.16 23.09
N ALA A 95 0.79 5.41 22.75
CA ALA A 95 0.12 6.08 21.64
C ALA A 95 0.70 5.60 20.30
N THR A 96 2.03 5.61 20.18
CA THR A 96 2.74 5.30 18.93
C THR A 96 4.10 4.66 19.23
N TRP A 97 4.55 3.78 18.34
CA TRP A 97 5.94 3.33 18.29
C TRP A 97 6.70 4.02 17.16
N MET A 98 7.86 4.59 17.45
CA MET A 98 8.80 5.06 16.43
C MET A 98 9.82 3.97 16.15
N VAL A 99 9.91 3.55 14.89
CA VAL A 99 10.82 2.49 14.43
C VAL A 99 11.85 3.11 13.50
N GLU A 100 13.14 2.91 13.82
CA GLU A 100 14.24 3.54 13.11
C GLU A 100 15.33 2.53 12.77
N PHE A 101 15.78 2.53 11.52
CA PHE A 101 16.88 1.72 11.03
C PHE A 101 18.11 2.57 10.81
N PHE A 102 19.25 2.13 11.36
CA PHE A 102 20.54 2.82 11.26
C PHE A 102 21.59 1.91 10.63
N SER A 103 22.37 2.47 9.71
CA SER A 103 23.43 1.75 9.00
C SER A 103 24.62 2.65 8.70
N ALA A 104 25.83 2.10 8.86
CA ALA A 104 27.05 2.74 8.38
C ALA A 104 27.10 2.80 6.83
N ASN A 105 26.37 1.90 6.15
CA ASN A 105 26.22 1.89 4.70
C ASN A 105 24.98 2.70 4.26
N ASN A 106 25.04 3.26 3.06
CA ASN A 106 23.92 3.99 2.46
C ASN A 106 22.68 3.09 2.26
N LEU A 107 21.57 3.39 2.95
CA LEU A 107 20.29 2.70 2.82
C LEU A 107 19.55 3.05 1.52
N TYR A 108 19.95 4.13 0.85
CA TYR A 108 19.35 4.74 -0.37
C TYR A 108 17.93 5.27 -0.22
N ILE A 109 17.09 4.63 0.60
CA ILE A 109 15.68 4.96 0.76
C ILE A 109 15.42 5.23 2.26
N PRO A 110 14.86 6.40 2.62
CA PRO A 110 14.57 6.75 4.02
C PRO A 110 13.28 6.08 4.55
N PHE A 111 12.57 5.37 3.69
CA PHE A 111 11.50 4.44 4.05
C PHE A 111 12.03 3.01 4.15
N PRO A 112 11.84 2.34 5.28
CA PRO A 112 12.19 0.94 5.41
C PRO A 112 11.10 0.05 4.77
N ALA A 113 11.50 -1.07 4.17
CA ALA A 113 10.56 -2.05 3.64
C ALA A 113 10.00 -2.93 4.78
N VAL A 114 9.06 -2.35 5.54
CA VAL A 114 8.44 -2.92 6.75
C VAL A 114 6.94 -2.92 6.59
N MET A 115 6.30 -4.03 6.96
CA MET A 115 4.86 -4.13 7.12
C MET A 115 4.47 -3.80 8.55
N VAL A 116 3.42 -3.01 8.68
CA VAL A 116 2.70 -2.73 9.93
C VAL A 116 1.44 -3.59 9.93
N ASN A 117 1.25 -4.34 11.01
CA ASN A 117 0.09 -5.20 11.20
C ASN A 117 -0.69 -4.74 12.43
N HIS A 118 -1.99 -4.57 12.27
CA HIS A 118 -2.95 -4.44 13.36
C HIS A 118 -3.84 -5.68 13.35
N ILE A 119 -3.77 -6.47 14.41
CA ILE A 119 -4.46 -7.77 14.50
C ILE A 119 -5.54 -7.63 15.57
N GLY A 120 -6.80 -7.90 15.22
CA GLY A 120 -7.91 -7.87 16.16
C GLY A 120 -8.80 -9.09 16.02
N ASP A 121 -9.90 -9.11 16.75
CA ASP A 121 -10.84 -10.24 16.70
C ASP A 121 -11.53 -10.31 15.32
N GLY A 122 -11.26 -11.38 14.58
CA GLY A 122 -11.87 -11.61 13.29
C GLY A 122 -11.27 -10.83 12.12
N PHE A 123 -10.11 -10.18 12.26
CA PHE A 123 -9.45 -9.49 11.15
C PHE A 123 -7.94 -9.29 11.36
N ILE A 124 -7.25 -9.02 10.24
CA ILE A 124 -5.91 -8.46 10.21
C ILE A 124 -5.92 -7.30 9.23
N ASN A 125 -5.34 -6.16 9.62
CA ASN A 125 -4.99 -5.10 8.70
C ASN A 125 -3.48 -5.08 8.49
N THR A 126 -3.04 -5.09 7.23
CA THR A 126 -1.62 -4.98 6.87
C THR A 126 -1.39 -3.79 5.94
N VAL A 127 -0.35 -3.01 6.21
CA VAL A 127 0.01 -1.85 5.39
C VAL A 127 1.52 -1.63 5.44
N HIS A 128 2.13 -1.28 4.31
CA HIS A 128 3.56 -0.95 4.29
C HIS A 128 3.84 0.43 4.91
N ALA A 129 5.08 0.68 5.33
CA ALA A 129 5.51 1.94 5.91
C ALA A 129 5.02 3.18 5.10
N TYR A 130 4.18 4.01 5.73
CA TYR A 130 3.48 5.10 5.04
C TYR A 130 3.82 6.50 5.52
N ASN A 131 4.35 6.63 6.74
CA ASN A 131 4.81 7.88 7.34
C ASN A 131 6.25 7.73 7.84
N ARG A 132 6.93 8.85 8.12
CA ARG A 132 8.26 8.86 8.73
C ARG A 132 8.69 10.24 9.23
N VAL A 133 9.71 10.25 10.09
CA VAL A 133 10.46 11.46 10.43
C VAL A 133 11.52 11.72 9.37
N LEU A 134 11.59 12.96 8.88
CA LEU A 134 12.59 13.39 7.90
C LEU A 134 13.99 13.44 8.53
N ASN A 135 15.01 13.22 7.71
CA ASN A 135 16.38 13.04 8.18
C ASN A 135 17.11 14.36 8.43
N ASP A 136 16.79 15.41 7.68
CA ASP A 136 17.40 16.74 7.81
C ASP A 136 16.50 17.83 7.21
N VAL A 137 16.93 19.08 7.38
CA VAL A 137 16.20 20.28 6.94
C VAL A 137 16.16 20.43 5.41
N PHE A 138 17.13 19.90 4.67
CA PHE A 138 17.12 19.96 3.21
C PHE A 138 16.09 19.00 2.64
N GLU A 139 15.92 17.85 3.29
CA GLU A 139 14.82 16.93 3.01
C GLU A 139 13.46 17.57 3.33
N GLU A 140 13.33 18.26 4.47
CA GLU A 140 12.12 19.04 4.83
C GLU A 140 11.73 20.03 3.74
N ASP A 141 12.68 20.89 3.33
CA ASP A 141 12.45 21.91 2.29
C ASP A 141 11.89 21.29 1.00
N THR A 142 12.38 20.09 0.65
CA THR A 142 11.98 19.39 -0.57
C THR A 142 10.65 18.65 -0.42
N VAL A 143 10.47 17.92 0.68
CA VAL A 143 9.34 17.01 0.87
C VAL A 143 8.09 17.78 1.27
N ASN A 144 8.23 18.78 2.15
CA ASN A 144 7.11 19.55 2.69
C ASN A 144 6.91 20.91 2.00
N GLY A 145 7.78 21.31 1.06
CA GLY A 145 7.65 22.57 0.31
C GLY A 145 6.40 22.72 -0.57
N VAL A 146 5.63 21.64 -0.79
CA VAL A 146 4.32 21.69 -1.46
C VAL A 146 3.33 20.86 -0.65
N GLN A 147 2.28 21.48 -0.15
CA GLN A 147 1.21 20.78 0.54
C GLN A 147 -0.02 20.62 -0.34
N VAL A 148 -0.61 19.43 -0.30
CA VAL A 148 -1.87 19.09 -0.94
C VAL A 148 -2.70 18.23 0.00
N CYS A 149 -3.99 18.07 -0.31
CA CYS A 149 -4.88 17.20 0.46
C CYS A 149 -4.46 15.73 0.32
N GLU A 150 -4.70 14.96 1.37
CA GLU A 150 -4.81 13.51 1.30
C GLU A 150 -6.17 13.15 0.67
N ALA A 151 -6.21 12.10 -0.15
CA ALA A 151 -7.34 11.65 -0.95
C ALA A 151 -7.20 10.16 -1.31
N SER A 152 -8.01 9.66 -2.26
CA SER A 152 -8.07 8.24 -2.65
C SER A 152 -8.41 7.31 -1.49
N ILE A 153 -9.46 7.66 -0.75
CA ILE A 153 -9.93 6.94 0.43
C ILE A 153 -11.25 6.29 0.05
N ASP A 154 -11.39 4.98 0.25
CA ASP A 154 -12.67 4.31 0.04
C ASP A 154 -13.69 4.78 1.06
N VAL A 155 -14.72 5.46 0.58
CA VAL A 155 -15.80 5.93 1.43
C VAL A 155 -16.91 4.89 1.46
N LYS A 156 -17.26 4.44 2.67
CA LYS A 156 -18.47 3.66 2.94
C LYS A 156 -19.02 4.07 4.29
N ILE A 157 -20.26 4.54 4.26
CA ILE A 157 -20.96 5.06 5.43
C ILE A 157 -22.34 4.38 5.47
N ASP A 158 -22.56 3.46 6.40
CA ASP A 158 -23.86 2.80 6.62
C ASP A 158 -24.09 2.53 8.12
N ASP A 159 -25.04 1.67 8.46
CA ASP A 159 -25.39 1.36 9.87
C ASP A 159 -24.31 0.51 10.57
N ASP A 160 -23.49 -0.24 9.82
CA ASP A 160 -22.49 -1.17 10.33
C ASP A 160 -21.05 -0.75 9.98
N THR A 161 -20.87 0.16 9.01
CA THR A 161 -19.57 0.56 8.46
C THR A 161 -19.42 2.07 8.46
N ASP A 162 -18.26 2.54 8.87
CA ASP A 162 -17.85 3.94 8.77
C ASP A 162 -16.48 4.04 8.07
N THR A 163 -16.19 5.22 7.52
CA THR A 163 -14.87 5.55 7.01
C THR A 163 -14.11 6.32 8.08
N PHE A 164 -12.82 6.03 8.21
CA PHE A 164 -11.95 6.75 9.13
C PHE A 164 -10.68 7.26 8.46
N ALA A 165 -10.12 8.30 9.06
CA ALA A 165 -8.78 8.78 8.77
C ALA A 165 -8.01 8.97 10.08
N MET A 166 -6.82 8.37 10.17
CA MET A 166 -5.97 8.51 11.35
C MET A 166 -4.99 9.66 11.16
N PHE A 167 -5.21 10.73 11.91
CA PHE A 167 -4.25 11.82 12.02
C PHE A 167 -3.14 11.43 12.99
N THR A 168 -1.89 11.54 12.55
CA THR A 168 -0.70 11.23 13.37
C THR A 168 0.22 12.44 13.40
N THR A 169 0.75 12.76 14.57
CA THR A 169 1.68 13.87 14.75
C THR A 169 3.14 13.44 14.64
N GLY A 170 3.95 14.32 14.05
CA GLY A 170 5.39 14.14 13.89
C GLY A 170 6.21 14.39 15.16
N PRO A 171 7.51 14.73 15.02
CA PRO A 171 8.41 14.92 16.15
C PRO A 171 8.17 16.20 16.96
N GLN A 172 7.29 17.08 16.47
CA GLN A 172 6.91 18.33 17.11
C GLN A 172 5.44 18.29 17.52
N HIS A 173 5.09 19.11 18.51
CA HIS A 173 3.69 19.40 18.82
C HIS A 173 3.01 19.96 17.57
N CYS A 174 1.78 19.51 17.27
CA CYS A 174 1.04 19.98 16.12
C CYS A 174 -0.22 20.72 16.58
N SER A 175 -0.34 21.97 16.14
CA SER A 175 -1.53 22.80 16.31
C SER A 175 -1.99 23.31 14.95
N GLY A 176 -3.30 23.36 14.74
CA GLY A 176 -3.89 23.93 13.54
C GLY A 176 -5.25 23.32 13.25
N THR A 177 -5.64 23.35 11.99
CA THR A 177 -6.95 22.88 11.56
C THR A 177 -6.79 21.73 10.57
N ILE A 178 -7.55 20.65 10.77
CA ILE A 178 -7.77 19.62 9.75
C ILE A 178 -9.03 20.00 8.98
N GLU A 179 -8.91 20.15 7.67
CA GLU A 179 -10.05 20.36 6.78
C GLU A 179 -10.47 19.02 6.18
N VAL A 180 -11.72 18.63 6.36
CA VAL A 180 -12.29 17.41 5.77
C VAL A 180 -13.38 17.81 4.79
N THR A 181 -13.26 17.39 3.54
CA THR A 181 -14.26 17.60 2.48
C THR A 181 -14.70 16.26 1.93
N PHE A 182 -16.01 16.01 1.91
CA PHE A 182 -16.62 14.81 1.36
C PHE A 182 -17.59 15.20 0.22
N ASP A 183 -17.25 14.81 -1.00
CA ASP A 183 -18.09 14.97 -2.18
C ASP A 183 -18.88 13.67 -2.41
N HIS A 184 -20.18 13.69 -2.12
CA HIS A 184 -21.03 12.51 -2.19
C HIS A 184 -21.41 12.15 -3.65
N GLU A 185 -21.51 10.87 -3.95
CA GLU A 185 -21.77 10.38 -5.32
C GLU A 185 -23.13 10.81 -5.89
N GLU A 186 -24.17 10.89 -5.05
CA GLU A 186 -25.52 11.38 -5.42
C GLU A 186 -25.60 12.91 -5.52
N GLY A 187 -24.48 13.61 -5.30
CA GLY A 187 -24.40 15.06 -5.27
C GLY A 187 -24.49 15.64 -3.86
N GLY A 188 -23.87 16.81 -3.69
CA GLY A 188 -23.70 17.45 -2.39
C GLY A 188 -22.26 17.38 -1.90
N GLN A 189 -21.83 18.43 -1.21
CA GLN A 189 -20.51 18.52 -0.60
C GLN A 189 -20.70 18.79 0.89
N PHE A 190 -20.03 17.98 1.71
CA PHE A 190 -19.95 18.17 3.15
C PHE A 190 -18.55 18.63 3.51
N LYS A 191 -18.45 19.64 4.36
CA LYS A 191 -17.16 20.22 4.74
C LYS A 191 -17.12 20.56 6.23
N GLN A 192 -16.06 20.14 6.90
CA GLN A 192 -15.82 20.40 8.32
C GLN A 192 -14.37 20.83 8.56
N PHE A 193 -14.19 21.61 9.63
CA PHE A 193 -12.90 22.08 10.10
C PHE A 193 -12.72 21.65 11.55
N LEU A 194 -11.65 20.91 11.82
CA LEU A 194 -11.34 20.37 13.14
C LEU A 194 -10.11 21.05 13.70
N GLU A 195 -10.28 21.80 14.79
CA GLU A 195 -9.14 22.32 15.53
C GLU A 195 -8.42 21.19 16.24
N VAL A 196 -7.12 21.07 16.01
CA VAL A 196 -6.26 20.08 16.64
C VAL A 196 -5.13 20.75 17.40
N SER A 197 -4.82 20.20 18.56
CA SER A 197 -3.65 20.55 19.37
C SER A 197 -3.17 19.28 20.03
N GLN A 198 -2.19 18.63 19.42
CA GLN A 198 -1.74 17.30 19.81
C GLN A 198 -0.25 17.28 20.14
N PRO A 199 0.16 16.55 21.20
CA PRO A 199 1.56 16.27 21.47
C PRO A 199 2.26 15.62 20.27
N ARG A 200 3.59 15.61 20.28
CA ARG A 200 4.37 14.90 19.26
C ARG A 200 4.11 13.40 19.32
N PHE A 201 4.20 12.72 18.17
CA PHE A 201 4.10 11.25 18.07
C PHE A 201 2.84 10.65 18.70
N THR A 202 1.73 11.36 18.67
CA THR A 202 0.39 10.85 19.06
C THR A 202 -0.46 10.66 17.82
N ASN A 203 -1.64 10.08 17.98
CA ASN A 203 -2.59 9.91 16.89
C ASN A 203 -4.02 10.12 17.38
N ASN A 204 -4.93 10.39 16.42
CA ASN A 204 -6.36 10.45 16.64
C ASN A 204 -7.11 9.90 15.43
N VAL A 205 -8.16 9.14 15.70
CA VAL A 205 -9.03 8.56 14.68
C VAL A 205 -10.17 9.53 14.41
N ILE A 206 -10.27 10.00 13.18
CA ILE A 206 -11.35 10.87 12.71
C ILE A 206 -12.37 9.98 11.99
N ARG A 207 -13.62 9.98 12.47
CA ARG A 207 -14.72 9.17 11.93
C ARG A 207 -15.65 10.01 11.07
N LEU A 208 -15.95 9.54 9.87
CA LEU A 208 -16.70 10.32 8.89
C LEU A 208 -18.16 10.51 9.33
N ARG A 209 -18.77 9.48 9.92
CA ARG A 209 -20.12 9.55 10.52
C ARG A 209 -20.22 10.59 11.65
N GLU A 210 -19.18 10.75 12.46
CA GLU A 210 -19.14 11.74 13.54
C GLU A 210 -19.05 13.18 12.99
N LEU A 211 -18.28 13.38 11.91
CA LEU A 211 -18.13 14.67 11.26
C LEU A 211 -19.37 15.10 10.49
N PHE A 212 -20.01 14.14 9.82
CA PHE A 212 -21.13 14.37 8.93
C PHE A 212 -22.31 13.45 9.31
N PRO A 213 -22.95 13.64 10.47
CA PRO A 213 -24.04 12.78 10.93
C PRO A 213 -25.26 12.83 10.00
N SER A 214 -25.41 13.90 9.21
CA SER A 214 -26.46 14.07 8.22
C SER A 214 -26.07 13.60 6.81
N ALA A 215 -24.84 13.10 6.60
CA ALA A 215 -24.46 12.57 5.29
C ALA A 215 -25.28 11.29 5.01
N PRO A 216 -25.88 11.18 3.81
CA PRO A 216 -26.56 9.97 3.41
C PRO A 216 -25.59 8.78 3.39
N ALA A 217 -26.15 7.58 3.47
CA ALA A 217 -25.37 6.37 3.25
C ALA A 217 -24.94 6.29 1.79
N GLY A 218 -23.69 5.87 1.53
CA GLY A 218 -23.16 5.80 0.18
C GLY A 218 -21.65 5.98 0.11
N SER A 219 -21.18 6.31 -1.10
CA SER A 219 -19.76 6.51 -1.44
C SER A 219 -19.48 7.93 -1.98
N GLY A 220 -18.22 8.23 -2.27
CA GLY A 220 -17.82 9.51 -2.85
C GLY A 220 -16.31 9.77 -2.76
N ASN A 221 -15.92 11.02 -2.97
CA ASN A 221 -14.52 11.43 -2.85
C ASN A 221 -14.29 12.10 -1.49
N LEU A 222 -13.33 11.60 -0.72
CA LEU A 222 -12.91 12.19 0.55
C LEU A 222 -11.54 12.86 0.40
N PHE A 223 -11.47 14.10 0.86
CA PHE A 223 -10.25 14.90 0.91
C PHE A 223 -9.99 15.34 2.35
N VAL A 224 -8.75 15.15 2.81
CA VAL A 224 -8.32 15.55 4.15
C VAL A 224 -7.07 16.42 4.04
N ARG A 225 -7.18 17.70 4.41
CA ARG A 225 -6.02 18.59 4.51
C ARG A 225 -5.54 18.61 5.94
N GLN A 226 -4.30 18.18 6.14
CA GLN A 226 -3.64 18.20 7.45
C GLN A 226 -2.97 19.55 7.72
N PRO A 227 -2.81 19.97 8.98
CA PRO A 227 -1.93 21.08 9.34
C PRO A 227 -0.47 20.77 8.99
N GLU A 228 0.33 21.81 8.83
CA GLU A 228 1.77 21.66 8.58
C GLU A 228 2.48 21.00 9.75
N GLN A 229 3.40 20.07 9.44
CA GLN A 229 4.16 19.33 10.43
C GLN A 229 5.64 19.32 10.05
N ALA A 230 6.43 20.10 10.78
CA ALA A 230 7.86 20.18 10.55
C ALA A 230 8.55 18.83 10.81
N MET A 231 9.49 18.47 9.93
CA MET A 231 10.32 17.27 10.00
C MET A 231 9.53 15.96 9.93
N PHE A 232 8.31 16.00 9.39
CA PHE A 232 7.45 14.83 9.29
C PHE A 232 6.84 14.70 7.91
N TYR A 233 6.92 13.49 7.36
CA TYR A 233 6.14 13.08 6.22
C TYR A 233 5.05 12.14 6.70
N GLY A 234 3.82 12.65 6.77
CA GLY A 234 2.69 11.97 7.40
C GLY A 234 1.55 11.67 6.44
N ARG A 235 1.69 10.66 5.57
CA ARG A 235 0.48 10.10 4.93
C ARG A 235 -0.42 9.52 6.02
N MET A 236 -1.73 9.62 5.83
CA MET A 236 -2.71 9.13 6.80
C MET A 236 -2.96 7.63 6.57
N LEU A 237 -3.21 6.89 7.65
CA LEU A 237 -3.85 5.59 7.56
C LEU A 237 -5.36 5.81 7.43
N THR A 238 -5.96 5.37 6.34
CA THR A 238 -7.36 5.63 6.01
C THR A 238 -8.04 4.36 5.52
N GLY A 239 -9.32 4.19 5.84
CA GLY A 239 -10.03 2.98 5.45
C GLY A 239 -11.43 2.88 6.03
N GLN A 240 -11.97 1.67 5.96
CA GLN A 240 -13.29 1.32 6.45
C GLN A 240 -13.18 0.56 7.76
N ILE A 241 -14.11 0.81 8.67
CA ILE A 241 -14.14 0.21 9.99
C ILE A 241 -15.59 -0.13 10.37
N LYS A 242 -15.76 -1.35 10.87
CA LYS A 242 -17.02 -1.92 11.29
C LYS A 242 -17.38 -1.50 12.72
N ALA A 243 -18.67 -1.61 13.07
CA ALA A 243 -19.17 -1.32 14.41
C ALA A 243 -18.50 -2.19 15.51
N ASN A 244 -18.06 -3.39 15.16
CA ASN A 244 -17.32 -4.30 16.05
C ASN A 244 -15.83 -3.94 16.21
N GLY A 245 -15.34 -2.90 15.53
CA GLY A 245 -13.94 -2.47 15.56
C GLY A 245 -13.03 -3.10 14.51
N ALA A 246 -13.50 -4.07 13.72
CA ALA A 246 -12.74 -4.62 12.60
C ALA A 246 -12.51 -3.57 11.52
N PHE A 247 -11.33 -3.51 10.92
CA PHE A 247 -11.04 -2.54 9.87
C PHE A 247 -10.10 -3.07 8.78
N SER A 248 -10.22 -2.45 7.61
CA SER A 248 -9.28 -2.59 6.50
C SER A 248 -8.89 -1.19 6.03
N ALA A 249 -7.60 -0.91 6.03
CA ALA A 249 -7.05 0.41 5.81
C ALA A 249 -5.67 0.35 5.17
N ASN A 250 -5.43 1.31 4.27
CA ASN A 250 -4.14 1.53 3.65
C ASN A 250 -3.76 3.01 3.83
N HIS A 251 -2.65 3.44 3.27
CA HIS A 251 -2.30 4.85 3.27
C HIS A 251 -3.13 5.64 2.24
N SER A 252 -3.39 6.90 2.53
CA SER A 252 -3.94 7.86 1.58
C SER A 252 -2.99 8.18 0.42
N TYR A 253 -3.52 8.83 -0.62
CA TYR A 253 -2.73 9.46 -1.68
C TYR A 253 -2.83 10.98 -1.64
N TYR A 254 -1.92 11.64 -2.33
CA TYR A 254 -1.96 13.08 -2.50
C TYR A 254 -2.85 13.50 -3.66
N ASP A 255 -3.72 14.47 -3.44
CA ASP A 255 -4.46 15.14 -4.48
C ASP A 255 -3.53 15.98 -5.37
N SER A 256 -3.36 15.53 -6.61
CA SER A 256 -2.58 16.20 -7.65
C SER A 256 -3.47 16.97 -8.64
N SER A 257 -4.77 17.10 -8.38
CA SER A 257 -5.74 17.73 -9.29
C SER A 257 -5.44 19.19 -9.61
N GLN A 258 -4.68 19.88 -8.75
CA GLN A 258 -4.24 21.25 -8.95
C GLN A 258 -2.78 21.38 -9.42
N VAL A 259 -2.08 20.25 -9.64
CA VAL A 259 -0.67 20.23 -10.02
C VAL A 259 -0.55 19.87 -11.49
N SER A 260 0.09 20.72 -12.29
CA SER A 260 0.38 20.46 -13.71
C SER A 260 1.71 19.72 -13.87
N GLU A 261 1.69 18.39 -13.72
CA GLU A 261 2.88 17.54 -13.89
C GLU A 261 2.60 16.35 -14.84
N TYR A 262 3.12 16.45 -16.07
CA TYR A 262 2.89 15.46 -17.14
C TYR A 262 4.19 14.77 -17.56
N TRP A 263 4.12 13.64 -18.25
CA TRP A 263 5.27 13.09 -18.95
C TRP A 263 5.61 13.92 -20.20
N GLY A 264 6.83 13.77 -20.72
CA GLY A 264 7.22 14.40 -21.99
C GLY A 264 6.64 13.70 -23.22
N ASP A 265 6.21 12.45 -23.05
CA ASP A 265 5.65 11.57 -24.07
C ASP A 265 4.24 11.15 -23.65
N PRO A 266 3.23 11.27 -24.55
CA PRO A 266 1.81 11.03 -24.25
C PRO A 266 1.43 9.55 -24.24
N ARG A 267 2.38 8.62 -24.32
CA ARG A 267 2.08 7.19 -24.19
C ARG A 267 1.32 6.89 -22.89
N GLU A 268 0.40 5.95 -23.03
CA GLU A 268 -0.47 5.46 -21.98
C GLU A 268 0.30 4.96 -20.75
N SER A 269 -0.40 4.94 -19.63
CA SER A 269 0.08 4.25 -18.42
C SER A 269 -0.77 3.01 -18.18
N LEU A 270 -0.15 1.93 -17.73
CA LEU A 270 -0.86 0.69 -17.44
C LEU A 270 -0.25 -0.03 -16.25
N ARG A 271 -1.00 -0.97 -15.68
CA ARG A 271 -0.49 -1.92 -14.69
C ARG A 271 -1.32 -3.20 -14.71
N LEU A 272 -0.64 -4.34 -14.68
CA LEU A 272 -1.23 -5.68 -14.65
C LEU A 272 -1.39 -6.18 -13.19
N TYR A 273 -2.46 -6.92 -12.95
CA TYR A 273 -2.81 -7.53 -11.67
C TYR A 273 -3.25 -8.98 -11.84
N PRO A 274 -3.02 -9.84 -10.83
CA PRO A 274 -3.59 -11.19 -10.82
C PRO A 274 -5.11 -11.14 -10.57
N LEU A 275 -5.85 -12.04 -11.19
CA LEU A 275 -7.23 -12.34 -10.82
C LEU A 275 -7.19 -13.54 -9.85
N LEU A 276 -7.36 -13.26 -8.56
CA LEU A 276 -7.17 -14.25 -7.50
C LEU A 276 -8.44 -15.11 -7.32
N PRO A 277 -8.35 -16.45 -7.42
CA PRO A 277 -9.52 -17.32 -7.30
C PRO A 277 -10.22 -17.18 -5.94
N GLY A 278 -11.54 -17.10 -5.95
CA GLY A 278 -12.36 -16.96 -4.74
C GLY A 278 -12.44 -15.53 -4.19
N LEU A 279 -11.81 -14.55 -4.85
CA LEU A 279 -11.88 -13.14 -4.49
C LEU A 279 -12.53 -12.32 -5.61
N ARG A 280 -13.36 -11.35 -5.23
CA ARG A 280 -13.81 -10.25 -6.09
C ARG A 280 -12.61 -9.36 -6.38
N ALA A 281 -12.51 -8.83 -7.60
CA ALA A 281 -11.50 -7.86 -8.00
C ALA A 281 -12.14 -6.62 -8.60
N SER A 282 -11.66 -5.43 -8.21
CA SER A 282 -12.13 -4.16 -8.77
C SER A 282 -11.02 -3.13 -8.87
N ALA A 283 -11.23 -2.11 -9.71
CA ALA A 283 -10.35 -0.96 -9.82
C ALA A 283 -11.11 0.32 -9.44
N ARG A 284 -10.60 1.06 -8.45
CA ARG A 284 -11.15 2.36 -8.07
C ARG A 284 -10.18 3.49 -8.41
N ILE A 285 -10.64 4.47 -9.18
CA ILE A 285 -9.81 5.57 -9.68
C ILE A 285 -10.47 6.90 -9.38
N TYR A 286 -9.75 7.76 -8.67
CA TYR A 286 -10.26 9.04 -8.21
C TYR A 286 -9.78 10.20 -9.10
N PRO A 287 -10.57 11.28 -9.26
CA PRO A 287 -10.23 12.44 -10.08
C PRO A 287 -9.23 13.37 -9.38
N ILE A 288 -8.08 12.81 -8.98
CA ILE A 288 -7.04 13.45 -8.17
C ILE A 288 -5.69 13.53 -8.91
N VAL A 289 -5.70 13.34 -10.22
CA VAL A 289 -4.51 13.37 -11.09
C VAL A 289 -4.32 14.77 -11.68
N SER A 290 -3.16 15.09 -12.26
CA SER A 290 -2.96 16.39 -12.93
C SER A 290 -4.09 16.71 -13.93
N PRO A 291 -4.49 17.98 -14.11
CA PRO A 291 -5.62 18.36 -14.95
C PRO A 291 -5.61 17.67 -16.31
N SER A 292 -6.59 16.81 -16.58
CA SER A 292 -6.65 15.98 -17.78
C SER A 292 -7.97 15.22 -17.87
N THR A 293 -8.25 14.68 -19.06
CA THR A 293 -9.24 13.63 -19.24
C THR A 293 -8.56 12.35 -19.73
N LEU A 294 -8.80 11.26 -19.02
CA LEU A 294 -8.22 9.95 -19.29
C LEU A 294 -9.32 8.99 -19.74
N ARG A 295 -9.12 8.31 -20.86
CA ARG A 295 -9.91 7.13 -21.22
C ARG A 295 -9.37 5.92 -20.47
N ILE A 296 -10.27 5.20 -19.81
CA ILE A 296 -9.93 4.04 -18.99
C ILE A 296 -10.44 2.75 -19.66
N THR A 297 -9.59 1.74 -19.72
CA THR A 297 -9.95 0.40 -20.19
C THR A 297 -9.44 -0.69 -19.24
N ILE A 298 -10.11 -1.83 -19.27
CA ILE A 298 -9.68 -3.07 -18.61
C ILE A 298 -9.35 -4.10 -19.68
N ASP A 299 -8.11 -4.56 -19.72
CA ASP A 299 -7.69 -5.68 -20.56
C ASP A 299 -7.65 -6.95 -19.69
N VAL A 300 -8.17 -8.08 -20.17
CA VAL A 300 -8.14 -9.35 -19.44
C VAL A 300 -7.38 -10.42 -20.22
N PHE A 301 -6.59 -11.24 -19.53
CA PHE A 301 -5.68 -12.21 -20.17
C PHE A 301 -5.83 -13.61 -19.57
N ASN A 302 -5.44 -14.61 -20.35
CA ASN A 302 -5.39 -16.01 -19.89
C ASN A 302 -4.08 -16.37 -19.17
N ASP A 303 -3.96 -17.64 -18.77
CA ASP A 303 -2.78 -18.21 -18.12
C ASP A 303 -1.50 -18.12 -18.96
N ARG A 304 -1.62 -18.07 -20.29
CA ARG A 304 -0.51 -17.88 -21.24
C ARG A 304 -0.25 -16.41 -21.56
N GLY A 305 -0.93 -15.48 -20.89
CA GLY A 305 -0.81 -14.05 -21.13
C GLY A 305 -1.39 -13.56 -22.46
N SER A 306 -2.18 -14.38 -23.14
CA SER A 306 -2.90 -13.94 -24.34
C SER A 306 -4.10 -13.09 -23.94
N LEU A 307 -4.24 -11.92 -24.58
CA LEU A 307 -5.41 -11.05 -24.42
C LEU A 307 -6.67 -11.82 -24.80
N LEU A 308 -7.63 -11.85 -23.89
CA LEU A 308 -8.96 -12.43 -24.11
C LEU A 308 -9.94 -11.37 -24.60
N GLU A 309 -9.96 -10.20 -23.93
CA GLU A 309 -10.89 -9.13 -24.22
C GLU A 309 -10.39 -7.78 -23.66
N THR A 310 -10.89 -6.69 -24.23
CA THR A 310 -10.69 -5.32 -23.75
C THR A 310 -12.06 -4.68 -23.52
N PHE A 311 -12.30 -4.22 -22.30
CA PHE A 311 -13.53 -3.53 -21.89
C PHE A 311 -13.31 -2.01 -21.80
N ALA A 312 -14.23 -1.24 -22.36
CA ALA A 312 -14.30 0.20 -22.09
C ALA A 312 -14.83 0.41 -20.67
N ALA A 313 -14.07 1.11 -19.82
CA ALA A 313 -14.41 1.30 -18.41
C ALA A 313 -14.82 2.75 -18.07
N GLY A 314 -14.81 3.63 -19.06
CA GLY A 314 -15.28 5.01 -18.95
C GLY A 314 -14.18 6.05 -19.12
N GLU A 315 -14.47 7.27 -18.72
CA GLU A 315 -13.55 8.40 -18.75
C GLU A 315 -13.43 9.01 -17.35
N LEU A 316 -12.21 9.37 -16.98
CA LEU A 316 -11.91 10.07 -15.74
C LEU A 316 -11.46 11.50 -16.10
N THR A 317 -12.21 12.50 -15.64
CA THR A 317 -11.80 13.91 -15.75
C THR A 317 -11.31 14.41 -14.40
N SER A 318 -10.12 15.02 -14.40
CA SER A 318 -9.52 15.63 -13.21
C SER A 318 -9.21 17.12 -13.46
N PRO A 319 -9.48 18.03 -12.51
CA PRO A 319 -10.34 17.80 -11.34
C PRO A 319 -11.77 17.42 -11.77
N GLY A 320 -12.46 16.64 -10.94
CA GLY A 320 -13.83 16.20 -11.20
C GLY A 320 -14.49 15.67 -9.94
N ALA A 321 -15.82 15.52 -9.98
CA ALA A 321 -16.60 15.02 -8.84
C ALA A 321 -16.84 13.50 -8.89
N ARG A 322 -16.53 12.84 -10.00
CA ARG A 322 -16.83 11.41 -10.20
C ARG A 322 -15.56 10.59 -10.21
N HIS A 323 -15.49 9.62 -9.31
CA HIS A 323 -14.55 8.51 -9.40
C HIS A 323 -15.11 7.42 -10.31
N LEU A 324 -14.27 6.47 -10.71
CA LEU A 324 -14.68 5.25 -11.38
C LEU A 324 -14.48 4.08 -10.42
N ASP A 325 -15.50 3.26 -10.23
CA ASP A 325 -15.42 1.94 -9.59
C ASP A 325 -15.76 0.88 -10.64
N ILE A 326 -14.79 0.03 -10.97
CA ILE A 326 -14.87 -0.91 -12.09
C ILE A 326 -14.78 -2.32 -11.51
N ASP A 327 -15.91 -3.04 -11.49
CA ASP A 327 -15.95 -4.44 -11.06
C ASP A 327 -15.41 -5.35 -12.17
N VAL A 328 -14.15 -5.77 -12.03
CA VAL A 328 -13.46 -6.61 -13.00
C VAL A 328 -14.02 -8.03 -13.00
N THR A 329 -14.38 -8.55 -11.83
CA THR A 329 -15.01 -9.87 -11.71
C THR A 329 -16.31 -9.91 -12.49
N ALA A 330 -17.17 -8.90 -12.34
CA ALA A 330 -18.43 -8.80 -13.08
C ALA A 330 -18.20 -8.70 -14.60
N LEU A 331 -17.18 -7.97 -15.06
CA LEU A 331 -16.82 -7.92 -16.48
C LEU A 331 -16.47 -9.31 -17.03
N VAL A 332 -15.63 -10.06 -16.31
CA VAL A 332 -15.20 -11.42 -16.67
C VAL A 332 -16.37 -12.41 -16.69
N GLU A 333 -17.28 -12.31 -15.72
CA GLU A 333 -18.48 -13.16 -15.62
C GLU A 333 -19.47 -12.87 -16.75
N ASN A 334 -19.78 -11.59 -17.00
CA ASN A 334 -20.71 -11.18 -18.05
C ASN A 334 -20.21 -11.57 -19.46
N ALA A 335 -18.89 -11.55 -19.67
CA ALA A 335 -18.25 -12.02 -20.90
C ALA A 335 -18.10 -13.55 -20.98
N GLN A 336 -18.56 -14.30 -19.96
CA GLN A 336 -18.49 -15.76 -19.89
C GLN A 336 -17.06 -16.31 -20.04
N LEU A 337 -16.08 -15.56 -19.53
CA LEU A 337 -14.67 -15.94 -19.59
C LEU A 337 -14.31 -16.92 -18.46
N GLY A 338 -14.92 -16.75 -17.28
CA GLY A 338 -14.74 -17.62 -16.10
C GLY A 338 -13.26 -17.85 -15.76
N ASP A 339 -12.91 -19.08 -15.41
CA ASP A 339 -11.55 -19.48 -15.01
C ASP A 339 -10.49 -19.33 -16.10
N ARG A 340 -10.88 -19.03 -17.34
CA ARG A 340 -9.92 -18.75 -18.43
C ARG A 340 -9.15 -17.46 -18.18
N CYS A 341 -9.74 -16.50 -17.46
CA CYS A 341 -9.09 -15.25 -17.11
C CYS A 341 -8.20 -15.44 -15.87
N LYS A 342 -6.95 -14.99 -15.94
CA LYS A 342 -5.96 -15.09 -14.83
C LYS A 342 -5.38 -13.76 -14.39
N THR A 343 -5.47 -12.75 -15.24
CA THR A 343 -4.98 -11.40 -14.94
C THR A 343 -5.85 -10.36 -15.61
N TRP A 344 -5.72 -9.14 -15.12
CA TRP A 344 -6.36 -7.97 -15.70
C TRP A 344 -5.39 -6.78 -15.64
N ALA A 345 -5.43 -5.91 -16.64
CA ALA A 345 -4.67 -4.68 -16.67
C ALA A 345 -5.60 -3.47 -16.64
N LEU A 346 -5.28 -2.53 -15.77
CA LEU A 346 -5.85 -1.19 -15.85
C LEU A 346 -4.99 -0.33 -16.77
N ARG A 347 -5.63 0.32 -17.75
CA ARG A 347 -4.96 1.18 -18.73
C ARG A 347 -5.62 2.55 -18.75
N ALA A 348 -4.79 3.60 -18.74
CA ALA A 348 -5.21 4.98 -18.82
C ALA A 348 -4.51 5.69 -19.98
N VAL A 349 -5.31 6.23 -20.89
CA VAL A 349 -4.84 6.93 -22.10
C VAL A 349 -5.33 8.38 -22.05
N PRO A 350 -4.46 9.40 -22.17
CA PRO A 350 -4.93 10.78 -22.28
C PRO A 350 -5.77 10.96 -23.55
N ILE A 351 -6.93 11.61 -23.43
CA ILE A 351 -7.76 11.95 -24.61
C ILE A 351 -7.09 13.08 -25.40
N GLU A 352 -6.53 14.05 -24.69
CA GLU A 352 -5.76 15.17 -25.25
C GLU A 352 -4.52 15.44 -24.39
N GLY A 353 -3.48 16.00 -25.02
CA GLY A 353 -2.25 16.40 -24.34
C GLY A 353 -1.38 15.23 -23.87
N ASN A 354 -0.57 15.48 -22.85
CA ASN A 354 0.38 14.51 -22.30
C ASN A 354 -0.21 13.75 -21.11
N THR A 355 0.29 12.53 -20.88
CA THR A 355 -0.10 11.69 -19.76
C THR A 355 0.34 12.30 -18.43
N PRO A 356 -0.55 12.44 -17.41
CA PRO A 356 -0.17 12.81 -16.05
C PRO A 356 0.94 11.91 -15.50
N THR A 357 1.87 12.48 -14.73
CA THR A 357 2.97 11.69 -14.13
C THR A 357 2.52 10.76 -13.03
N ARG A 358 1.38 11.06 -12.40
CA ARG A 358 0.75 10.26 -11.35
C ARG A 358 -0.66 9.91 -11.75
N ILE A 359 -0.90 8.62 -11.91
CA ILE A 359 -2.26 8.08 -12.05
C ILE A 359 -2.38 7.01 -10.97
N ALA A 360 -2.81 7.46 -9.78
CA ALA A 360 -3.05 6.60 -8.63
C ALA A 360 -4.44 5.99 -8.70
N HIS A 361 -4.56 4.77 -8.17
CA HIS A 361 -5.81 4.03 -8.08
C HIS A 361 -5.68 2.98 -6.97
N GLN A 362 -6.79 2.31 -6.68
CA GLN A 362 -6.82 1.16 -5.79
C GLN A 362 -7.13 -0.10 -6.58
N ALA A 363 -6.30 -1.12 -6.40
CA ALA A 363 -6.66 -2.49 -6.76
C ALA A 363 -7.37 -3.11 -5.55
N VAL A 364 -8.65 -3.37 -5.68
CA VAL A 364 -9.53 -3.79 -4.58
C VAL A 364 -9.79 -5.28 -4.68
N TYR A 365 -9.65 -5.99 -3.56
CA TYR A 365 -9.98 -7.42 -3.46
C TYR A 365 -10.93 -7.67 -2.29
N GLY A 366 -12.04 -8.37 -2.55
CA GLY A 366 -13.07 -8.68 -1.55
C GLY A 366 -13.44 -10.16 -1.55
N ASP A 367 -14.13 -10.62 -0.51
CA ASP A 367 -14.65 -11.99 -0.47
C ASP A 367 -15.86 -12.12 -1.41
N ILE A 368 -15.76 -12.98 -2.43
CA ILE A 368 -16.85 -13.16 -3.40
C ILE A 368 -18.10 -13.79 -2.76
N GLU A 369 -17.93 -14.60 -1.72
CA GLU A 369 -19.03 -15.28 -1.04
C GLU A 369 -19.71 -14.39 0.01
N ARG A 370 -19.04 -13.31 0.44
CA ARG A 370 -19.49 -12.41 1.51
C ARG A 370 -19.24 -10.94 1.13
N PRO A 371 -20.05 -10.38 0.22
CA PRO A 371 -19.82 -9.03 -0.34
C PRO A 371 -19.96 -7.87 0.67
N ASP A 372 -20.63 -8.09 1.82
CA ASP A 372 -20.83 -7.05 2.85
C ASP A 372 -19.65 -6.91 3.84
N THR A 373 -18.56 -7.62 3.58
CA THR A 373 -17.35 -7.64 4.40
C THR A 373 -16.37 -6.53 4.03
N LEU A 374 -15.35 -6.31 4.87
CA LEU A 374 -14.28 -5.37 4.58
C LEU A 374 -13.43 -5.87 3.41
N GLU A 375 -13.19 -4.99 2.45
CA GLU A 375 -12.36 -5.27 1.28
C GLU A 375 -10.93 -4.79 1.51
N SER A 376 -9.98 -5.42 0.83
CA SER A 376 -8.60 -4.99 0.76
C SER A 376 -8.43 -3.95 -0.35
N SER A 377 -8.20 -2.70 0.01
CA SER A 377 -7.89 -1.65 -0.96
C SER A 377 -6.39 -1.38 -1.03
N ILE A 378 -5.76 -1.82 -2.12
CA ILE A 378 -4.32 -1.73 -2.31
C ILE A 378 -3.99 -0.50 -3.13
N SER A 379 -3.35 0.48 -2.50
CA SER A 379 -2.98 1.76 -3.08
C SER A 379 -1.79 1.64 -4.06
N VAL A 380 -2.00 1.94 -5.35
CA VAL A 380 -0.98 1.76 -6.40
C VAL A 380 -1.01 2.86 -7.47
N GLY A 381 0.14 3.09 -8.13
CA GLY A 381 0.26 3.94 -9.32
C GLY A 381 0.40 3.12 -10.61
N LEU A 382 -0.15 3.63 -11.72
CA LEU A 382 0.12 3.07 -13.05
C LEU A 382 1.57 3.29 -13.47
N LEU A 383 2.10 2.36 -14.27
CA LEU A 383 3.44 2.45 -14.83
C LEU A 383 3.40 3.14 -16.18
N ASN A 384 4.37 4.02 -16.42
CA ASN A 384 4.53 4.72 -17.69
C ASN A 384 5.90 4.43 -18.31
N PRO A 385 6.02 4.32 -19.65
CA PRO A 385 7.31 4.12 -20.33
C PRO A 385 8.37 5.19 -20.04
N ASN A 386 7.98 6.38 -19.58
CA ASN A 386 8.91 7.46 -19.23
C ASN A 386 9.67 7.24 -17.91
N ILE A 387 9.24 6.29 -17.08
CA ILE A 387 9.91 5.96 -15.81
C ILE A 387 11.30 5.38 -16.09
N PHE A 388 12.31 5.91 -15.41
CA PHE A 388 13.69 5.49 -15.56
C PHE A 388 13.87 4.02 -15.16
N THR A 389 14.31 3.23 -16.14
CA THR A 389 14.75 1.85 -15.94
C THR A 389 16.22 1.78 -16.37
N PRO A 390 17.16 1.61 -15.43
CA PRO A 390 18.56 1.41 -15.77
C PRO A 390 18.77 0.23 -16.71
N GLU A 391 19.77 0.34 -17.58
CA GLU A 391 20.20 -0.77 -18.44
C GLU A 391 20.62 -1.98 -17.60
N GLY A 392 20.17 -3.17 -18.00
CA GLY A 392 20.47 -4.41 -17.29
C GLY A 392 19.75 -4.57 -15.93
N LYS A 393 18.84 -3.67 -15.55
CA LYS A 393 18.06 -3.83 -14.31
C LYS A 393 17.21 -5.10 -14.38
N THR A 394 17.37 -5.95 -13.37
CA THR A 394 16.54 -7.13 -13.14
C THR A 394 15.43 -6.85 -12.12
N GLY A 395 14.41 -7.70 -12.10
CA GLY A 395 13.27 -7.58 -11.21
C GLY A 395 13.53 -8.25 -9.88
N MET A 396 13.16 -7.55 -8.81
CA MET A 396 13.12 -8.11 -7.46
C MET A 396 11.97 -7.44 -6.71
N GLY A 397 11.03 -8.25 -6.25
CA GLY A 397 9.95 -7.83 -5.33
C GLY A 397 9.93 -8.72 -4.10
N TRP A 398 9.55 -8.18 -2.95
CA TRP A 398 9.36 -8.98 -1.74
C TRP A 398 8.20 -8.42 -0.92
N GLY A 399 7.58 -9.25 -0.09
CA GLY A 399 6.41 -8.86 0.70
C GLY A 399 6.03 -9.90 1.74
N GLN A 400 5.14 -9.52 2.64
CA GLN A 400 4.61 -10.38 3.71
C GLN A 400 3.50 -11.30 3.19
N LEU A 401 3.39 -12.48 3.79
CA LEU A 401 2.35 -13.48 3.58
C LEU A 401 1.85 -13.95 4.96
N PRO A 402 0.80 -13.33 5.51
CA PRO A 402 0.13 -13.83 6.72
C PRO A 402 -0.50 -15.19 6.42
N VAL A 403 -0.22 -16.23 7.21
CA VAL A 403 -0.82 -17.57 7.01
C VAL A 403 -1.16 -18.15 8.37
N GLY A 404 -2.36 -18.70 8.55
CA GLY A 404 -2.75 -19.35 9.79
C GLY A 404 -4.05 -20.14 9.65
N ALA A 405 -4.49 -20.76 10.75
CA ALA A 405 -5.74 -21.52 10.77
C ALA A 405 -6.95 -20.69 10.34
N GLU A 406 -7.00 -19.41 10.73
CA GLU A 406 -8.12 -18.50 10.43
C GLU A 406 -7.83 -17.51 9.31
N ILE A 407 -6.65 -17.57 8.69
CA ILE A 407 -6.25 -16.66 7.61
C ILE A 407 -5.96 -17.45 6.34
N ASP A 408 -6.80 -17.28 5.33
CA ASP A 408 -6.52 -17.69 3.95
C ASP A 408 -5.70 -16.60 3.28
N SER A 409 -4.60 -16.93 2.60
CA SER A 409 -3.82 -15.95 1.85
C SER A 409 -3.54 -16.41 0.44
N TRP A 410 -3.47 -15.46 -0.47
CA TRP A 410 -3.10 -15.64 -1.87
C TRP A 410 -1.87 -14.80 -2.17
N LEU A 411 -0.99 -15.35 -3.00
CA LEU A 411 0.11 -14.60 -3.61
C LEU A 411 -0.05 -14.69 -5.13
N GLY A 412 -0.26 -13.55 -5.78
CA GLY A 412 -0.22 -13.46 -7.24
C GLY A 412 0.99 -12.67 -7.70
N VAL A 413 1.87 -13.29 -8.48
CA VAL A 413 3.05 -12.66 -9.07
C VAL A 413 2.84 -12.49 -10.57
N VAL A 414 3.08 -11.29 -11.08
CA VAL A 414 2.91 -10.90 -12.48
C VAL A 414 4.11 -10.10 -12.98
N LEU A 415 4.25 -9.99 -14.30
CA LEU A 415 5.04 -8.93 -14.92
C LEU A 415 4.10 -7.74 -15.12
N ALA A 416 4.41 -6.60 -14.52
CA ALA A 416 3.49 -5.46 -14.44
C ALA A 416 3.10 -4.89 -15.81
N LYS A 417 3.86 -5.22 -16.87
CA LYS A 417 3.51 -4.96 -18.26
C LYS A 417 3.22 -6.27 -19.00
N PRO A 418 2.07 -6.37 -19.70
CA PRO A 418 1.68 -7.58 -20.41
C PRO A 418 2.43 -7.79 -21.73
N ASP A 419 3.15 -6.78 -22.22
CA ASP A 419 3.96 -6.87 -23.42
C ASP A 419 5.37 -7.42 -23.14
N GLY A 420 6.09 -7.77 -24.21
CA GLY A 420 7.45 -8.30 -24.15
C GLY A 420 7.53 -9.82 -24.03
N ASN A 421 8.71 -10.32 -23.67
CA ASN A 421 8.96 -11.75 -23.55
C ASN A 421 8.51 -12.28 -22.19
N ASP A 422 8.13 -13.56 -22.18
CA ASP A 422 8.01 -14.36 -20.95
C ASP A 422 9.35 -14.36 -20.20
N ASP A 423 9.27 -14.67 -18.90
CA ASP A 423 10.45 -14.76 -18.05
C ASP A 423 10.38 -15.97 -17.11
N LYS A 424 11.45 -16.19 -16.35
CA LYS A 424 11.49 -17.17 -15.28
C LYS A 424 11.33 -16.47 -13.94
N LEU A 425 10.32 -16.87 -13.19
CA LEU A 425 10.13 -16.47 -11.80
C LEU A 425 10.95 -17.38 -10.89
N GLN A 426 11.84 -16.77 -10.10
CA GLN A 426 12.46 -17.41 -8.95
C GLN A 426 11.80 -16.87 -7.68
N LEU A 427 11.08 -17.74 -6.98
CA LEU A 427 10.40 -17.39 -5.72
C LEU A 427 11.11 -18.06 -4.55
N ARG A 428 11.37 -17.31 -3.49
CA ARG A 428 11.89 -17.84 -2.22
C ARG A 428 10.97 -17.43 -1.09
N ILE A 429 10.63 -18.35 -0.21
CA ILE A 429 9.81 -18.06 0.97
C ILE A 429 10.69 -18.13 2.21
N TYR A 430 10.49 -17.20 3.14
CA TYR A 430 11.22 -17.06 4.38
C TYR A 430 10.24 -17.01 5.57
N ASP A 431 10.71 -17.47 6.71
CA ASP A 431 10.06 -17.33 8.01
C ASP A 431 11.06 -16.77 9.05
N VAL A 432 10.68 -16.82 10.32
CA VAL A 432 11.51 -16.34 11.43
C VAL A 432 12.79 -17.14 11.65
N ASP A 433 12.89 -18.34 11.09
CA ASP A 433 14.04 -19.25 11.19
C ASP A 433 14.91 -19.21 9.91
N GLY A 434 14.46 -18.52 8.85
CA GLY A 434 15.22 -18.24 7.64
C GLY A 434 14.51 -18.69 6.37
N LEU A 435 15.27 -19.15 5.38
CA LEU A 435 14.71 -19.65 4.12
C LEU A 435 13.91 -20.93 4.36
N VAL A 436 12.66 -20.92 3.93
CA VAL A 436 11.71 -22.04 4.03
C VAL A 436 11.82 -22.95 2.81
N THR A 437 11.64 -22.37 1.62
CA THR A 437 11.54 -23.11 0.36
C THR A 437 11.87 -22.21 -0.83
N LYS A 438 12.05 -22.82 -2.00
CA LYS A 438 12.32 -22.15 -3.28
C LYS A 438 11.47 -22.78 -4.37
N PHE A 439 10.95 -21.94 -5.26
CA PHE A 439 10.23 -22.35 -6.46
C PHE A 439 10.85 -21.69 -7.67
N GLU A 440 10.73 -22.35 -8.81
CA GLU A 440 11.10 -21.79 -10.08
C GLU A 440 10.07 -22.21 -11.12
N GLN A 441 9.50 -21.24 -11.83
CA GLN A 441 8.51 -21.50 -12.87
C GLN A 441 8.55 -20.43 -13.96
N ASN A 442 7.98 -20.74 -15.12
CA ASN A 442 7.80 -19.76 -16.17
C ASN A 442 6.71 -18.77 -15.76
N LEU A 443 6.91 -17.50 -16.10
CA LEU A 443 5.97 -16.42 -15.88
C LEU A 443 5.70 -15.74 -17.24
N PRO A 444 4.58 -16.08 -17.89
CA PRO A 444 4.23 -15.48 -19.18
C PRO A 444 4.01 -13.97 -19.06
N ALA A 445 4.41 -13.20 -20.08
CA ALA A 445 4.05 -11.80 -20.16
C ALA A 445 2.53 -11.68 -20.31
N GLY A 446 1.87 -10.97 -19.40
CA GLY A 446 0.41 -10.94 -19.32
C GLY A 446 -0.21 -12.06 -18.47
N GLY A 447 0.55 -13.10 -18.10
CA GLY A 447 0.09 -14.19 -17.23
C GLY A 447 0.36 -13.91 -15.74
N ALA A 448 0.07 -14.91 -14.90
CA ALA A 448 0.34 -14.87 -13.46
C ALA A 448 0.84 -16.20 -12.91
N ALA A 449 1.69 -16.11 -11.90
CA ALA A 449 2.00 -17.17 -10.97
C ALA A 449 1.16 -16.98 -9.71
N ILE A 450 0.17 -17.83 -9.47
CA ILE A 450 -0.76 -17.72 -8.33
C ILE A 450 -0.51 -18.87 -7.36
N PHE A 451 -0.34 -18.55 -6.08
CA PHE A 451 -0.28 -19.49 -4.97
C PHE A 451 -1.54 -19.32 -4.14
N SER A 452 -2.27 -20.42 -3.94
CA SER A 452 -3.53 -20.48 -3.22
C SER A 452 -3.32 -20.57 -1.70
N PRO A 453 -4.39 -20.41 -0.90
CA PRO A 453 -4.33 -20.63 0.54
C PRO A 453 -3.80 -22.02 0.91
N ASP A 454 -4.16 -23.05 0.16
CA ASP A 454 -3.71 -24.43 0.42
C ASP A 454 -2.22 -24.59 0.12
N ASP A 455 -1.70 -23.97 -0.95
CA ASP A 455 -0.27 -23.96 -1.24
C ASP A 455 0.52 -23.32 -0.09
N LEU A 456 0.06 -22.14 0.36
CA LEU A 456 0.73 -21.38 1.42
C LEU A 456 0.62 -22.06 2.79
N ARG A 457 -0.53 -22.66 3.12
CA ARG A 457 -0.69 -23.50 4.31
C ARG A 457 0.20 -24.72 4.26
N GLY A 458 0.34 -25.38 3.12
CA GLY A 458 1.27 -26.50 2.94
C GLY A 458 2.73 -26.11 3.19
N ILE A 459 3.13 -24.90 2.80
CA ILE A 459 4.46 -24.33 3.08
C ILE A 459 4.65 -24.06 4.58
N ALA A 460 3.61 -23.60 5.27
CA ALA A 460 3.62 -23.35 6.70
C ALA A 460 3.49 -24.64 7.55
N ALA A 461 2.88 -25.71 7.00
CA ALA A 461 2.60 -26.94 7.70
C ALA A 461 3.88 -27.61 8.22
N GLY A 462 3.91 -27.90 9.52
CA GLY A 462 5.07 -28.47 10.20
C GLY A 462 6.03 -27.44 10.81
N ARG A 463 5.68 -26.14 10.80
CA ARG A 463 6.50 -25.06 11.37
C ARG A 463 5.76 -24.34 12.51
N ARG A 464 6.05 -24.75 13.76
CA ARG A 464 5.42 -24.29 15.02
C ARG A 464 3.88 -24.39 14.98
N ASP A 465 3.19 -24.02 16.07
CA ASP A 465 1.74 -24.25 16.26
C ASP A 465 0.96 -23.90 15.00
N ALA A 466 0.39 -24.91 14.32
CA ALA A 466 -0.41 -24.75 13.11
C ALA A 466 -1.64 -23.85 13.35
N ASP A 467 -1.98 -23.65 14.62
CA ASP A 467 -3.06 -22.80 15.10
C ASP A 467 -2.64 -21.31 15.24
N SER A 468 -1.34 -21.00 15.16
CA SER A 468 -0.83 -19.63 15.31
C SER A 468 -0.62 -18.93 13.95
N LEU A 469 -0.89 -17.62 13.91
CA LEU A 469 -0.64 -16.80 12.73
C LEU A 469 0.86 -16.69 12.46
N ALA A 470 1.30 -17.19 11.30
CA ALA A 470 2.67 -17.07 10.80
C ALA A 470 2.78 -15.87 9.85
N MET A 471 3.88 -15.11 9.97
CA MET A 471 4.24 -14.03 9.03
C MET A 471 5.35 -14.53 8.12
N LEU A 472 4.99 -15.23 7.04
CA LEU A 472 5.94 -15.62 6.02
C LEU A 472 6.31 -14.40 5.16
N TRP A 473 7.43 -14.46 4.46
CA TRP A 473 7.82 -13.44 3.47
C TRP A 473 8.28 -14.10 2.19
N PHE A 474 7.96 -13.51 1.04
CA PHE A 474 8.49 -13.96 -0.24
C PHE A 474 9.55 -13.01 -0.78
N GLU A 475 10.45 -13.55 -1.59
CA GLU A 475 11.32 -12.84 -2.54
C GLU A 475 11.05 -13.39 -3.93
N ALA A 476 10.56 -12.56 -4.85
CA ALA A 476 10.33 -12.85 -6.25
C ALA A 476 11.41 -12.18 -7.11
N ARG A 477 12.07 -12.94 -7.97
CA ARG A 477 13.11 -12.45 -8.89
C ARG A 477 12.84 -12.87 -10.33
N THR A 478 13.15 -11.97 -11.25
CA THR A 478 12.99 -12.14 -12.71
C THR A 478 14.13 -11.42 -13.43
N THR A 479 14.38 -11.75 -14.69
CA THR A 479 15.34 -11.01 -15.52
C THR A 479 14.77 -9.67 -15.98
N ARG A 480 13.46 -9.58 -16.17
CA ARG A 480 12.72 -8.34 -16.45
C ARG A 480 12.61 -7.45 -15.21
N PRO A 481 12.69 -6.12 -15.33
CA PRO A 481 12.70 -5.18 -14.22
C PRO A 481 11.33 -4.94 -13.55
N ASP A 482 10.25 -5.46 -14.13
CA ASP A 482 8.86 -5.12 -13.83
C ASP A 482 8.09 -6.23 -13.12
N VAL A 483 8.77 -7.13 -12.40
CA VAL A 483 8.06 -8.07 -11.51
C VAL A 483 7.27 -7.32 -10.45
N GLN A 484 6.04 -7.76 -10.27
CA GLN A 484 5.13 -7.27 -9.25
C GLN A 484 4.45 -8.44 -8.58
N ALA A 485 4.10 -8.29 -7.32
CA ALA A 485 3.24 -9.21 -6.63
C ALA A 485 2.16 -8.47 -5.84
N VAL A 486 1.04 -9.15 -5.67
CA VAL A 486 -0.08 -8.77 -4.82
C VAL A 486 -0.32 -9.89 -3.83
N VAL A 487 -0.45 -9.54 -2.56
CA VAL A 487 -0.87 -10.44 -1.49
C VAL A 487 -2.21 -9.98 -0.98
N VAL A 488 -3.15 -10.92 -0.86
CA VAL A 488 -4.42 -10.68 -0.19
C VAL A 488 -4.59 -11.78 0.85
N SER A 489 -5.01 -11.39 2.03
CA SER A 489 -5.36 -12.23 3.16
C SER A 489 -6.84 -12.04 3.47
N ARG A 490 -7.56 -13.12 3.68
CA ARG A 490 -8.97 -13.16 4.06
C ARG A 490 -9.11 -13.90 5.37
N HIS A 491 -9.79 -13.31 6.34
CA HIS A 491 -10.14 -14.01 7.55
C HIS A 491 -11.27 -15.02 7.28
N ALA A 492 -11.02 -16.30 7.55
CA ALA A 492 -11.87 -17.40 7.11
C ALA A 492 -13.31 -17.30 7.67
N LYS A 493 -13.48 -16.85 8.92
CA LYS A 493 -14.80 -16.76 9.57
C LYS A 493 -15.59 -15.51 9.22
N THR A 494 -14.92 -14.37 9.08
CA THR A 494 -15.58 -13.06 8.90
C THR A 494 -15.61 -12.62 7.44
N GLY A 495 -14.72 -13.14 6.60
CA GLY A 495 -14.54 -12.72 5.20
C GLY A 495 -13.80 -11.41 5.03
N HIS A 496 -13.39 -10.75 6.12
CA HIS A 496 -12.64 -9.50 6.04
C HIS A 496 -11.31 -9.71 5.32
N CYS A 497 -11.06 -8.89 4.31
CA CYS A 497 -9.86 -8.92 3.50
C CYS A 497 -8.92 -7.76 3.88
N SER A 498 -7.62 -8.03 3.81
CA SER A 498 -6.54 -7.04 3.82
C SER A 498 -5.42 -7.52 2.92
N GLY A 499 -4.60 -6.62 2.40
CA GLY A 499 -3.65 -6.97 1.36
C GLY A 499 -2.74 -5.81 1.00
N GLU A 500 -1.65 -6.15 0.32
CA GLU A 500 -0.64 -5.18 -0.08
C GLU A 500 0.11 -5.65 -1.33
N HIS A 501 0.71 -4.70 -2.05
CA HIS A 501 1.66 -4.98 -3.12
C HIS A 501 3.08 -5.22 -2.59
N ASN A 502 3.98 -5.78 -3.43
CA ASN A 502 5.38 -5.95 -3.05
C ASN A 502 6.14 -4.62 -2.90
N PHE A 503 7.25 -4.66 -2.16
CA PHE A 503 8.28 -3.62 -2.13
C PHE A 503 9.17 -3.61 -3.38
#